data_AF-A0A1B6L590-F1
#
_entry.id   AF-A0A1B6L590-F1
#
_cell.length_a   1.000
_cell.length_b   1.000
_cell.length_c   1.000
_cell.angle_alpha   90.00
_cell.angle_beta   90.00
_cell.angle_gamma   90.00
#
_symmetry.space_group_name_H-M   'P 1'
#
loop_
_entity.id
_entity.type
_entity.pdbx_description
1 polymer ?
#
loop_
_entity_poly.entity_id
_entity_poly.type
_entity_poly.pdbx_seq_one_letter_code
_entity_poly.pdbx_strand_id
1 'polypeptide(L)'
;VTGQRCNPFYPKEEFKEQPVVSYSAATQGENYTLVMVDPDAPKHPEGKYYLHWILANIPGNDLKNGNLKSSKVISPYRGPTPPEGSGTHRYMLLLYQEPAARPTPELSEPRRGQFDLGVWTRGLCGPISGIQFRTNFAGREN
;
A
#
# COMPACT_ATOMS: atom_id res chain seq x y z
N VAL A 1 -16.11 16.69 -13.76
CA VAL A 1 -15.76 15.25 -13.74
C VAL A 1 -14.39 15.10 -14.41
N THR A 2 -13.31 15.36 -13.67
CA THR A 2 -11.94 15.16 -14.18
C THR A 2 -11.66 13.66 -14.14
N GLY A 3 -11.40 13.08 -15.31
CA GLY A 3 -11.34 11.64 -15.54
C GLY A 3 -10.48 10.91 -14.52
N GLN A 4 -11.10 10.04 -13.74
CA GLN A 4 -10.42 9.11 -12.86
C GLN A 4 -9.59 8.18 -13.75
N ARG A 5 -8.27 8.42 -13.80
CA ARG A 5 -7.35 7.52 -14.49
C ARG A 5 -7.20 6.29 -13.62
N CYS A 6 -8.00 5.26 -13.87
CA CYS A 6 -7.81 3.96 -13.26
C CYS A 6 -6.51 3.35 -13.79
N ASN A 7 -5.70 2.75 -12.92
CA ASN A 7 -4.48 2.03 -13.31
C ASN A 7 -3.48 2.85 -14.17
N PRO A 8 -3.21 4.13 -13.82
CA PRO A 8 -2.35 5.00 -14.61
C PRO A 8 -0.91 4.49 -14.60
N PHE A 9 -0.14 4.83 -15.63
CA PHE A 9 1.30 4.65 -15.64
C PHE A 9 1.98 5.87 -15.02
N TYR A 10 3.00 5.64 -14.19
CA TYR A 10 3.91 6.68 -13.70
C TYR A 10 5.37 6.23 -13.82
N PRO A 11 6.31 7.15 -14.11
CA PRO A 11 7.74 6.92 -13.88
C PRO A 11 7.98 6.48 -12.43
N LYS A 12 8.84 5.46 -12.21
CA LYS A 12 9.13 4.95 -10.87
C LYS A 12 9.75 6.02 -9.96
N GLU A 13 10.42 7.00 -10.55
CA GLU A 13 11.05 8.14 -9.91
C GLU A 13 10.04 9.00 -9.15
N GLU A 14 8.79 9.11 -9.63
CA GLU A 14 7.71 9.84 -8.93
C GLU A 14 7.36 9.20 -7.58
N PHE A 15 7.67 7.91 -7.41
CA PHE A 15 7.40 7.13 -6.21
C PHE A 15 8.71 6.72 -5.50
N LYS A 16 9.81 7.43 -5.72
CA LYS A 16 11.06 7.20 -4.98
C LYS A 16 10.85 7.44 -3.48
N GLU A 17 10.11 8.48 -3.14
CA GLU A 17 9.67 8.80 -1.79
C GLU A 17 8.24 8.32 -1.55
N GLN A 18 7.85 8.19 -0.28
CA GLN A 18 6.48 7.81 0.06
C GLN A 18 5.48 8.86 -0.45
N PRO A 19 4.35 8.43 -1.06
CA PRO A 19 3.34 9.36 -1.54
C PRO A 19 2.56 9.97 -0.37
N VAL A 20 1.94 11.11 -0.63
CA VAL A 20 0.86 11.62 0.24
C VAL A 20 -0.37 10.75 0.01
N VAL A 21 -0.91 10.17 1.08
CA VAL A 21 -2.13 9.35 1.02
C VAL A 21 -3.18 10.01 1.87
N SER A 22 -4.30 10.37 1.25
CA SER A 22 -5.48 10.87 1.94
C SER A 22 -6.73 10.09 1.57
N TYR A 23 -7.66 10.00 2.52
CA TYR A 23 -8.97 9.38 2.31
C TYR A 23 -10.05 10.24 2.95
N SER A 24 -10.81 10.94 2.09
CA SER A 24 -11.81 11.92 2.52
C SER A 24 -12.95 11.33 3.35
N ALA A 25 -13.26 10.04 3.12
CA ALA A 25 -14.31 9.30 3.82
C ALA A 25 -13.83 8.61 5.11
N ALA A 26 -12.59 8.86 5.57
CA ALA A 26 -12.17 8.40 6.89
C ALA A 26 -13.07 8.98 8.00
N THR A 27 -13.12 8.35 9.16
CA THR A 27 -13.97 8.75 10.29
C THR A 27 -13.10 9.17 11.46
N GLN A 28 -13.46 10.26 12.12
CA GLN A 28 -12.81 10.66 13.36
C GLN A 28 -13.01 9.60 14.44
N GLY A 29 -11.95 9.27 15.18
CA GLY A 29 -11.98 8.25 16.23
C GLY A 29 -11.77 6.82 15.74
N GLU A 30 -11.72 6.60 14.43
CA GLU A 30 -11.33 5.33 13.82
C GLU A 30 -9.85 5.35 13.42
N ASN A 31 -9.24 4.17 13.36
CA ASN A 31 -7.89 3.97 12.88
C ASN A 31 -7.88 3.15 11.59
N TYR A 32 -6.85 3.35 10.79
CA TYR A 32 -6.69 2.71 9.50
C TYR A 32 -5.29 2.13 9.33
N THR A 33 -5.23 1.07 8.53
CA THR A 33 -4.00 0.44 8.06
C THR A 33 -3.89 0.59 6.55
N LEU A 34 -2.75 1.10 6.09
CA LEU A 34 -2.38 1.21 4.68
C LEU A 34 -1.36 0.12 4.34
N VAL A 35 -1.62 -0.61 3.25
CA VAL A 35 -0.72 -1.64 2.72
C VAL A 35 -0.39 -1.33 1.27
N MET A 36 0.89 -1.35 0.90
CA MET A 36 1.35 -1.27 -0.48
C MET A 36 2.02 -2.57 -0.90
N VAL A 37 1.55 -3.17 -1.99
CA VAL A 37 2.02 -4.46 -2.50
C VAL A 37 2.20 -4.46 -4.02
N ASP A 38 3.11 -5.30 -4.49
CA ASP A 38 3.39 -5.61 -5.89
C ASP A 38 3.12 -7.11 -6.15
N PRO A 39 2.08 -7.45 -6.95
CA PRO A 39 1.77 -8.84 -7.33
C PRO A 39 2.62 -9.36 -8.49
N ASP A 40 3.43 -8.52 -9.15
CA ASP A 40 4.12 -8.82 -10.40
C ASP A 40 5.64 -9.01 -10.20
N ALA A 41 6.14 -8.85 -8.96
CA ALA A 41 7.54 -9.08 -8.61
C ALA A 41 8.02 -10.46 -9.13
N PRO A 42 9.21 -10.62 -9.72
CA PRO A 42 9.63 -11.93 -10.20
C PRO A 42 9.95 -12.89 -9.05
N LYS A 43 9.80 -14.21 -9.30
CA LYS A 43 10.23 -15.31 -8.39
C LYS A 43 9.57 -15.31 -7.00
N HIS A 44 8.33 -14.87 -6.86
CA HIS A 44 7.56 -15.07 -5.62
C HIS A 44 6.68 -16.33 -5.73
N PRO A 45 6.33 -16.99 -4.60
CA PRO A 45 5.39 -18.10 -4.60
C PRO A 45 3.99 -17.65 -5.06
N GLU A 46 3.23 -18.53 -5.71
CA GLU A 46 1.86 -18.24 -6.13
C GLU A 46 0.99 -17.71 -4.97
N GLY A 47 0.19 -16.69 -5.24
CA GLY A 47 -0.68 -16.05 -4.23
C GLY A 47 0.06 -15.20 -3.18
N LYS A 48 1.37 -14.96 -3.34
CA LYS A 48 2.15 -14.03 -2.52
C LYS A 48 2.36 -12.71 -3.25
N TYR A 49 2.71 -11.69 -2.48
CA TYR A 49 3.03 -10.37 -2.99
C TYR A 49 4.45 -10.00 -2.56
N TYR A 50 5.05 -9.04 -3.26
CA TYR A 50 6.16 -8.27 -2.70
C TYR A 50 5.60 -7.10 -1.88
N LEU A 51 5.99 -7.01 -0.61
CA LEU A 51 5.56 -5.93 0.28
C LEU A 51 6.45 -4.67 0.15
N HIS A 52 5.79 -3.56 -0.19
CA HIS A 52 6.42 -2.25 -0.30
C HIS A 52 6.27 -1.42 0.98
N TRP A 53 5.10 -1.41 1.60
CA TRP A 53 4.83 -0.49 2.71
C TRP A 53 3.69 -0.98 3.60
N ILE A 54 3.83 -0.83 4.92
CA ILE A 54 2.73 -0.96 5.87
C ILE A 54 2.81 0.17 6.90
N LEU A 55 1.72 0.93 6.99
CA LEU A 55 1.42 1.81 8.11
C LEU A 55 0.16 1.32 8.80
N ALA A 56 0.18 1.30 10.12
CA ALA A 56 -0.98 1.00 10.96
C ALA A 56 -1.27 2.14 11.93
N ASN A 57 -2.37 2.06 12.65
CA ASN A 57 -2.83 3.04 13.62
C ASN A 57 -2.88 4.46 13.02
N ILE A 58 -3.23 4.61 11.74
CA ILE A 58 -3.36 5.93 11.12
C ILE A 58 -4.66 6.54 11.64
N PRO A 59 -4.64 7.64 12.42
CA PRO A 59 -5.87 8.25 12.90
C PRO A 59 -6.69 8.80 11.74
N GLY A 60 -8.01 8.60 11.74
CA GLY A 60 -8.86 9.02 10.62
C GLY A 60 -8.79 10.52 10.29
N ASN A 61 -8.62 11.38 11.30
CA ASN A 61 -8.43 12.82 11.09
C ASN A 61 -7.12 13.14 10.38
N ASP A 62 -6.04 12.43 10.72
CA ASP A 62 -4.74 12.59 10.09
C ASP A 62 -4.77 12.06 8.65
N LEU A 63 -5.43 10.91 8.43
CA LEU A 63 -5.64 10.34 7.11
C LEU A 63 -6.46 11.26 6.19
N LYS A 64 -7.49 11.94 6.68
CA LYS A 64 -8.22 12.96 5.87
C LYS A 64 -7.29 14.04 5.34
N ASN A 65 -6.35 14.48 6.17
CA ASN A 65 -5.46 15.59 5.89
C ASN A 65 -4.17 15.15 5.17
N GLY A 66 -4.02 13.86 4.85
CA GLY A 66 -2.80 13.34 4.24
C GLY A 66 -1.58 13.34 5.16
N ASN A 67 -1.80 13.44 6.48
CA ASN A 67 -0.74 13.40 7.48
C ASN A 67 -0.57 11.95 7.96
N LEU A 68 0.61 11.37 7.76
CA LEU A 68 0.89 9.98 8.18
C LEU A 68 1.90 9.90 9.33
N LYS A 69 2.33 11.05 9.88
CA LYS A 69 3.43 11.12 10.86
C LYS A 69 3.12 10.45 12.20
N SER A 70 1.84 10.38 12.57
CA SER A 70 1.35 9.77 13.81
C SER A 70 1.13 8.25 13.69
N SER A 71 1.28 7.69 12.49
CA SER A 71 1.07 6.26 12.24
C SER A 71 2.20 5.39 12.79
N LYS A 72 1.90 4.13 13.08
CA LYS A 72 2.89 3.09 13.40
C LYS A 72 3.45 2.51 12.11
N VAL A 73 4.75 2.65 11.89
CA VAL A 73 5.45 1.99 10.77
C VAL A 73 5.66 0.52 11.12
N ILE A 74 4.97 -0.38 10.41
CA ILE A 74 5.17 -1.83 10.56
C ILE A 74 6.21 -2.35 9.57
N SER A 75 6.15 -1.83 8.34
CA SER A 75 7.11 -2.13 7.28
C SER A 75 7.44 -0.82 6.58
N PRO A 76 8.68 -0.30 6.67
CA PRO A 76 9.03 0.98 6.07
C PRO A 76 8.80 0.98 4.56
N TYR A 77 8.53 2.16 4.02
CA TYR A 77 8.32 2.36 2.58
C TYR A 77 9.54 1.90 1.78
N ARG A 78 9.29 1.15 0.72
CA ARG A 78 10.24 0.89 -0.36
C ARG A 78 9.55 1.23 -1.66
N GLY A 79 10.11 2.20 -2.39
CA GLY A 79 9.55 2.62 -3.67
C GLY A 79 9.58 1.51 -4.73
N PRO A 80 8.88 1.71 -5.86
CA PRO A 80 8.95 0.83 -7.02
C PRO A 80 10.38 0.64 -7.53
N THR A 81 10.84 -0.62 -7.59
CA THR A 81 12.13 -1.00 -8.20
C THR A 81 11.96 -2.23 -9.11
N PRO A 82 11.09 -2.17 -10.14
CA PRO A 82 10.89 -3.30 -11.05
C PRO A 82 12.21 -3.65 -11.74
N PRO A 83 12.64 -4.93 -11.73
CA PRO A 83 13.88 -5.35 -12.37
C PRO A 83 13.88 -5.14 -13.88
N GLU A 84 15.04 -4.96 -14.48
CA GLU A 84 15.15 -4.94 -15.94
C GLU A 84 14.63 -6.27 -16.53
N GLY A 85 13.85 -6.17 -17.62
CA GLY A 85 13.27 -7.34 -18.30
C GLY A 85 12.08 -8.00 -17.58
N SER A 86 11.65 -7.52 -16.41
CA SER A 86 10.48 -8.05 -15.68
C SER A 86 9.13 -7.53 -16.19
N GLY A 87 9.16 -6.55 -17.10
CA GLY A 87 7.97 -5.94 -17.69
C GLY A 87 7.39 -4.82 -16.83
N THR A 88 6.08 -4.60 -16.98
CA THR A 88 5.34 -3.57 -16.24
C THR A 88 4.70 -4.19 -15.01
N HIS A 89 4.99 -3.63 -13.85
CA HIS A 89 4.46 -4.06 -12.56
C HIS A 89 3.30 -3.18 -12.13
N ARG A 90 2.35 -3.77 -11.40
CA ARG A 90 1.27 -3.09 -10.71
C ARG A 90 1.67 -2.86 -9.26
N TYR A 91 1.38 -1.66 -8.77
CA TYR A 91 1.54 -1.32 -7.37
C TYR A 91 0.17 -0.97 -6.82
N MET A 92 -0.28 -1.74 -5.84
CA MET A 92 -1.58 -1.55 -5.21
C MET A 92 -1.39 -0.91 -3.85
N LEU A 93 -2.10 0.19 -3.58
CA LEU A 93 -2.28 0.74 -2.25
C LEU A 93 -3.68 0.38 -1.77
N LEU A 94 -3.75 -0.35 -0.66
CA LEU A 94 -4.98 -0.88 -0.09
C LEU A 94 -5.16 -0.32 1.31
N LEU A 95 -6.33 0.24 1.57
CA LEU A 95 -6.68 0.83 2.87
C LEU A 95 -7.68 -0.08 3.58
N TYR A 96 -7.42 -0.36 4.84
CA TYR A 96 -8.26 -1.14 5.73
C TYR A 96 -8.62 -0.31 6.96
N GLN A 97 -9.81 -0.52 7.49
CA GLN A 97 -10.20 0.01 8.79
C GLN A 97 -9.82 -0.98 9.89
N GLU A 98 -9.32 -0.47 11.00
CA GLU A 98 -8.98 -1.28 12.19
C GLU A 98 -10.23 -1.48 13.07
N PRO A 99 -10.46 -2.69 13.61
CA PRO A 99 -11.58 -2.94 14.51
C PRO A 99 -11.38 -2.23 15.87
N ALA A 100 -12.43 -1.62 16.39
CA ALA A 100 -12.39 -0.90 17.67
C ALA A 100 -11.91 -1.75 18.87
N ALA A 101 -12.20 -3.06 18.85
CA ALA A 101 -11.92 -3.96 19.97
C ALA A 101 -10.51 -4.58 19.95
N ARG A 102 -9.69 -4.30 18.92
CA ARG A 102 -8.37 -4.93 18.78
C ARG A 102 -7.32 -3.87 18.53
N PRO A 103 -6.38 -3.62 19.47
CA PRO A 103 -5.14 -2.94 19.13
C PRO A 103 -4.50 -3.72 17.99
N THR A 104 -4.03 -3.02 16.95
CA THR A 104 -3.18 -3.63 15.93
C THR A 104 -2.14 -4.47 16.66
N PRO A 105 -2.05 -5.80 16.43
CA PRO A 105 -1.08 -6.61 17.13
C PRO A 105 0.32 -5.99 16.98
N GLU A 106 1.25 -6.36 17.85
CA GLU A 106 2.68 -6.27 17.54
C GLU A 106 2.94 -7.14 16.29
N LEU A 107 2.53 -6.64 15.13
CA LEU A 107 2.70 -7.28 13.84
C LEU A 107 4.17 -7.06 13.52
N SER A 108 4.99 -8.08 13.75
CA SER A 108 6.36 -8.09 13.30
C SER A 108 6.43 -7.76 11.80
N GLU A 109 7.46 -7.03 11.37
CA GLU A 109 7.68 -6.76 9.94
C GLU A 109 7.68 -8.10 9.17
N PRO A 110 6.75 -8.30 8.22
CA PRO A 110 6.66 -9.56 7.49
C PRO A 110 7.75 -9.65 6.43
N ARG A 111 8.03 -10.87 5.96
CA ARG A 111 8.98 -11.09 4.86
C ARG A 111 8.42 -10.53 3.57
N ARG A 112 9.12 -9.54 3.00
CA ARG A 112 8.61 -8.79 1.83
C ARG A 112 8.31 -9.65 0.61
N GLY A 113 9.24 -10.51 0.19
CA GLY A 113 9.09 -11.32 -1.02
C GLY A 113 8.19 -12.55 -0.90
N GLN A 114 7.54 -12.75 0.26
CA GLN A 114 6.62 -13.87 0.51
C GLN A 114 5.38 -13.37 1.28
N PHE A 115 5.02 -12.10 1.06
CA PHE A 115 3.97 -11.47 1.83
C PHE A 115 2.61 -12.07 1.48
N ASP A 116 1.94 -12.62 2.48
CA ASP A 116 0.58 -13.12 2.37
C ASP A 116 -0.39 -12.04 2.83
N LEU A 117 -0.95 -11.31 1.87
CA LEU A 117 -1.86 -10.19 2.14
C LEU A 117 -3.11 -10.65 2.92
N GLY A 118 -3.69 -11.78 2.55
CA GLY A 118 -4.93 -12.26 3.16
C GLY A 118 -4.73 -12.77 4.59
N VAL A 119 -3.62 -13.46 4.86
CA VAL A 119 -3.26 -13.87 6.22
C VAL A 119 -2.91 -12.67 7.08
N TRP A 120 -2.15 -11.71 6.55
CA TRP A 120 -1.67 -10.56 7.32
C TRP A 120 -2.80 -9.57 7.64
N THR A 121 -3.73 -9.34 6.72
CA THR A 121 -4.88 -8.44 6.94
C THR A 121 -6.04 -9.09 7.69
N ARG A 122 -5.90 -10.35 8.12
CA ARG A 122 -6.95 -11.09 8.83
C ARG A 122 -7.36 -10.36 10.12
N GLY A 123 -8.62 -9.96 10.18
CA GLY A 123 -9.21 -9.24 11.31
C GLY A 123 -9.22 -7.73 11.14
N LEU A 124 -8.68 -7.19 10.04
CA LEU A 124 -8.98 -5.84 9.60
C LEU A 124 -10.30 -5.83 8.81
N CYS A 125 -11.00 -4.69 8.82
CA CYS A 125 -12.20 -4.47 8.02
C CYS A 125 -11.80 -3.92 6.66
N GLY A 126 -12.01 -4.68 5.57
CA GLY A 126 -11.76 -4.18 4.22
C GLY A 126 -11.13 -5.19 3.25
N PRO A 127 -10.50 -4.70 2.16
CA PRO A 127 -10.13 -3.30 1.93
C PRO A 127 -11.36 -2.38 1.75
N ILE A 128 -11.35 -1.21 2.38
CA ILE A 128 -12.42 -0.20 2.28
C ILE A 128 -12.19 0.77 1.11
N SER A 129 -10.94 0.87 0.65
CA SER A 129 -10.55 1.65 -0.52
C SER A 129 -9.25 1.08 -1.08
N GLY A 130 -9.02 1.29 -2.37
CA GLY A 130 -7.78 0.88 -3.02
C GLY A 130 -7.55 1.64 -4.31
N ILE A 131 -6.28 1.89 -4.61
CA ILE A 131 -5.83 2.38 -5.91
C ILE A 131 -4.72 1.49 -6.43
N GLN A 132 -4.53 1.52 -7.74
CA GLN A 132 -3.45 0.82 -8.42
C GLN A 132 -2.81 1.77 -9.43
N PHE A 133 -1.49 1.70 -9.56
CA PHE A 133 -0.76 2.30 -10.66
C PHE A 133 0.25 1.31 -11.25
N ARG A 134 0.79 1.64 -12.42
CA ARG A 134 1.77 0.84 -13.15
C ARG A 134 3.10 1.58 -13.28
N THR A 135 4.20 0.85 -13.19
CA THR A 135 5.50 1.33 -13.62
C THR A 135 6.39 0.19 -14.11
N ASN A 136 7.50 0.50 -14.75
CA ASN A 136 8.46 -0.47 -15.25
C ASN A 136 9.89 0.02 -15.03
N PHE A 137 10.87 -0.82 -15.36
CA PHE A 137 12.28 -0.48 -15.19
C PHE A 137 12.69 0.80 -15.93
N ALA A 138 12.13 1.03 -17.12
CA ALA A 138 12.48 2.16 -17.98
C ALA A 138 11.83 3.50 -17.56
N GLY A 139 10.86 3.48 -16.64
CA GLY A 139 10.14 4.68 -16.20
C GLY A 139 9.24 5.31 -17.27
N ARG A 140 8.91 4.58 -18.34
CA ARG A 140 8.06 5.07 -19.45
C ARG A 140 7.12 3.98 -19.95
N GLU A 141 5.90 4.37 -20.32
CA GLU A 141 4.94 3.44 -20.92
C GLU A 141 5.45 3.03 -22.32
N ASN A 142 5.39 1.73 -22.61
CA ASN A 142 5.82 1.18 -23.90
C ASN A 142 4.78 1.45 -24.99
#